data_AF-A0A8X6HSN2-F1
#
_entry.id   AF-A0A8X6HSN2-F1
#
_cell.length_a   1.000
_cell.length_b   1.000
_cell.length_c   1.000
_cell.angle_alpha   90.00
_cell.angle_beta   90.00
_cell.angle_gamma   90.00
#
_symmetry.space_group_name_H-M   'P 1'
#
loop_
_entity.id
_entity.type
_entity.pdbx_description
1 polymer ?
#
loop_
_entity_poly.entity_id
_entity_poly.type
_entity_poly.pdbx_seq_one_letter_code
_entity_poly.pdbx_strand_id
1 'polypeptide(L)'
;MLRNIDAAVRFQVNLYVQRIFGISQLQNVPTVMFPIFWADLTFSLTDDLADIFKSKVYLPKNAAMGSMFGMMGVGALICIVTVGYSCWVKKQDKKVSSFSNPNERTPLLN
;
A
#
# COMPACT_ATOMS: atom_id res chain seq x y z
N MET A 1 -11.33 -8.02 -27.19
CA MET A 1 -12.43 -8.28 -26.24
C MET A 1 -12.51 -7.07 -25.33
N LEU A 2 -13.43 -6.14 -25.60
CA LEU A 2 -13.61 -4.90 -24.82
C LEU A 2 -14.21 -5.28 -23.47
N ARG A 3 -13.65 -4.73 -22.38
CA ARG A 3 -14.02 -5.10 -21.01
C ARG A 3 -14.60 -3.86 -20.34
N ASN A 4 -15.87 -3.60 -20.64
CA ASN A 4 -16.65 -2.57 -19.95
C ASN A 4 -16.67 -2.87 -18.46
N ILE A 5 -16.48 -1.83 -17.65
CA ILE A 5 -16.67 -1.91 -16.20
C ILE A 5 -18.07 -1.41 -15.93
N ASP A 6 -18.96 -2.35 -15.61
CA ASP A 6 -20.35 -2.07 -15.30
C ASP A 6 -20.56 -2.16 -13.78
N ALA A 7 -21.16 -1.12 -13.22
CA ALA A 7 -21.58 -1.07 -11.83
C ALA A 7 -23.09 -0.81 -11.76
N ALA A 8 -23.79 -1.52 -10.88
CA ALA A 8 -25.22 -1.33 -10.66
C ALA A 8 -25.49 -1.16 -9.17
N VAL A 9 -26.27 -0.14 -8.82
CA VAL A 9 -26.75 0.14 -7.47
C VAL A 9 -28.26 0.06 -7.50
N ARG A 10 -28.83 -0.82 -6.68
CA ARG A 10 -30.27 -0.96 -6.51
C ARG A 10 -30.65 -0.53 -5.11
N PHE A 11 -31.60 0.37 -4.97
CA PHE A 11 -32.10 0.79 -3.66
C PHE A 11 -33.59 1.02 -3.67
N GLN A 12 -34.18 0.91 -2.47
CA GLN A 12 -35.60 1.12 -2.24
C GLN A 12 -35.78 2.15 -1.13
N VAL A 13 -36.63 3.13 -1.39
CA VAL A 13 -36.98 4.16 -0.40
C VAL A 13 -38.30 3.76 0.27
N ASN A 14 -38.23 3.58 1.58
CA ASN A 14 -39.37 3.23 2.41
C ASN A 14 -39.71 4.38 3.36
N LEU A 15 -41.00 4.67 3.51
CA LEU A 15 -41.53 5.61 4.47
C LEU A 15 -41.98 4.88 5.73
N TYR A 16 -41.52 5.32 6.89
CA TYR A 16 -42.08 4.82 8.14
C TYR A 16 -43.39 5.54 8.44
N VAL A 17 -44.50 4.83 8.33
CA VAL A 17 -45.84 5.35 8.64
C VAL A 17 -46.23 4.82 10.01
N GLN A 18 -46.66 5.72 10.89
CA GLN A 18 -47.18 5.38 12.21
C GLN A 18 -48.40 6.21 12.54
N ARG A 19 -49.26 5.68 13.42
CA ARG A 19 -50.42 6.40 13.92
C ARG A 19 -50.01 7.56 14.82
N ILE A 20 -50.52 8.75 14.54
CA ILE A 20 -50.30 9.95 15.36
C ILE A 20 -51.65 10.46 15.88
N PHE A 21 -51.79 10.59 17.20
CA PHE A 21 -52.98 11.17 17.82
C PHE A 21 -53.04 12.67 17.53
N GLY A 22 -54.17 13.15 17.01
CA GLY A 22 -54.37 14.56 16.64
C GLY A 22 -54.35 14.86 15.14
N ILE A 23 -53.95 13.90 14.29
CA ILE A 23 -53.99 14.04 12.82
C ILE A 23 -54.98 13.00 12.27
N SER A 24 -56.17 13.44 11.84
CA SER A 24 -57.26 12.54 11.42
C SER A 24 -56.86 11.59 10.28
N GLN A 25 -56.02 12.04 9.34
CA GLN A 25 -55.54 11.20 8.23
C GLN A 25 -54.65 10.03 8.67
N LEU A 26 -53.98 10.16 9.83
CA LEU A 26 -53.05 9.14 10.35
C LEU A 26 -53.68 8.28 11.47
N GLN A 27 -54.95 8.51 11.85
CA GLN A 27 -55.56 7.79 12.96
C GLN A 27 -55.93 6.34 12.63
N ASN A 28 -56.06 5.98 11.34
CA ASN A 28 -56.50 4.65 10.92
C ASN A 28 -55.48 3.90 10.04
N VAL A 29 -54.24 4.39 9.96
CA VAL A 29 -53.16 3.68 9.25
C VAL A 29 -52.43 2.73 10.20
N PRO A 30 -52.07 1.52 9.73
CA PRO A 30 -51.20 0.61 10.47
C PRO A 30 -49.76 1.15 10.53
N THR A 31 -49.05 0.80 11.60
CA THR A 31 -47.63 1.16 11.73
C THR A 31 -46.78 0.22 10.88
N VAL A 32 -46.30 0.68 9.73
CA VAL A 32 -45.56 -0.14 8.75
C VAL A 32 -44.51 0.69 7.99
N MET A 33 -43.54 0.00 7.40
CA MET A 33 -42.65 0.58 6.38
C MET A 33 -43.34 0.50 5.02
N PHE A 34 -43.81 1.64 4.52
CA PHE A 34 -44.49 1.76 3.25
C PHE A 34 -43.50 2.02 2.11
N PRO A 35 -43.40 1.16 1.09
CA PRO A 35 -42.49 1.39 -0.03
C PRO A 35 -43.00 2.56 -0.89
N ILE A 36 -42.17 3.57 -1.10
CA ILE A 36 -42.52 4.68 -2.01
C ILE A 36 -42.10 4.32 -3.44
N PHE A 37 -40.82 4.02 -3.63
CA PHE A 37 -40.27 3.64 -4.92
C PHE A 37 -38.99 2.81 -4.77
N TRP A 38 -38.62 2.14 -5.85
CA TRP A 38 -37.33 1.48 -6.03
C TRP A 38 -36.65 2.06 -7.26
N ALA A 39 -35.33 2.14 -7.21
CA ALA A 39 -34.53 2.70 -8.29
C ALA A 39 -33.31 1.82 -8.54
N ASP A 40 -33.03 1.64 -9.83
CA ASP A 40 -31.86 0.95 -10.35
C ASP A 40 -30.97 1.97 -11.04
N LEU A 41 -29.85 2.34 -10.42
CA LEU A 41 -28.80 3.11 -11.07
C LEU A 41 -27.80 2.15 -11.70
N THR A 42 -27.60 2.30 -13.00
CA THR A 42 -26.56 1.58 -13.74
C THR A 42 -25.53 2.58 -14.25
N PHE A 43 -24.26 2.27 -14.01
CA PHE A 43 -23.11 3.03 -14.48
C PHE A 43 -22.29 2.11 -15.37
N SER A 44 -22.14 2.48 -16.63
CA SER A 44 -21.22 1.81 -17.55
C SER A 44 -20.09 2.78 -17.87
N LEU A 45 -18.86 2.44 -17.49
CA LEU A 45 -17.71 3.22 -17.95
C LEU A 45 -17.40 2.80 -19.38
N THR A 46 -17.43 3.77 -20.29
CA THR A 46 -16.92 3.61 -21.66
C THR A 46 -15.43 3.27 -21.61
N ASP A 47 -14.95 2.46 -22.55
CA ASP A 47 -13.57 1.95 -22.57
C ASP A 47 -12.51 3.06 -22.42
N ASP A 48 -12.72 4.22 -23.07
CA ASP A 48 -11.83 5.39 -22.94
C ASP A 48 -11.66 5.88 -21.49
N LEU A 49 -12.76 5.88 -20.73
CA LEU A 49 -12.80 6.33 -19.35
C LEU A 49 -12.20 5.28 -18.41
N ALA A 50 -12.38 3.99 -18.73
CA ALA A 50 -11.75 2.89 -18.02
C ALA A 50 -10.22 2.88 -18.20
N ASP A 51 -9.71 3.19 -19.40
CA ASP A 51 -8.28 3.27 -19.69
C ASP A 51 -7.62 4.49 -19.03
N ILE A 52 -8.31 5.64 -18.96
CA ILE A 52 -7.86 6.79 -18.17
C ILE A 52 -7.80 6.43 -16.68
N PHE A 53 -8.84 5.79 -16.15
CA PHE A 53 -8.87 5.40 -14.74
C PHE A 53 -7.76 4.40 -14.40
N LYS A 54 -7.58 3.38 -15.25
CA LYS A 54 -6.53 2.39 -15.11
C LYS A 54 -5.14 3.01 -15.20
N SER A 55 -4.88 3.87 -16.18
CA SER A 55 -3.58 4.52 -16.31
C SER A 55 -3.28 5.43 -15.11
N LYS A 56 -4.23 6.25 -14.66
CA LYS A 56 -4.05 7.17 -13.53
C LYS A 56 -3.90 6.49 -12.18
N VAL A 57 -4.54 5.34 -11.95
CA VAL A 57 -4.49 4.62 -10.67
C VAL A 57 -3.37 3.58 -10.63
N TYR A 58 -3.09 2.93 -11.77
CA TYR A 58 -2.10 1.85 -11.84
C TYR A 58 -0.66 2.38 -11.94
N LEU A 59 -0.43 3.50 -12.64
CA LEU A 59 0.90 4.12 -12.74
C LEU A 59 1.50 4.51 -11.37
N PRO A 60 0.82 5.28 -10.50
CA PRO A 60 1.39 5.68 -9.22
C PRO A 60 1.59 4.47 -8.28
N LYS A 61 0.71 3.46 -8.35
CA LYS A 61 0.84 2.24 -7.54
C LYS A 61 2.10 1.45 -7.89
N ASN A 62 2.39 1.28 -9.18
CA ASN A 62 3.56 0.52 -9.61
C ASN A 62 4.85 1.31 -9.42
N ALA A 63 4.81 2.63 -9.65
CA ALA A 63 5.93 3.53 -9.38
C ALA A 63 6.31 3.56 -7.89
N ALA A 64 5.31 3.64 -6.99
CA ALA A 64 5.52 3.62 -5.55
C ALA A 64 6.13 2.29 -5.08
N MET A 65 5.67 1.17 -5.62
CA MET A 65 6.23 -0.14 -5.29
C MET A 65 7.67 -0.27 -5.80
N GLY A 66 7.94 0.16 -7.03
CA GLY A 66 9.29 0.17 -7.61
C GLY A 66 10.27 1.06 -6.83
N SER A 67 9.84 2.22 -6.37
CA SER A 67 10.69 3.13 -5.59
C SER A 67 11.06 2.56 -4.22
N MET A 68 10.14 1.84 -3.56
CA MET A 68 10.42 1.20 -2.27
C MET A 68 11.53 0.15 -2.39
N PHE A 69 11.42 -0.77 -3.37
CA PHE A 69 12.45 -1.78 -3.59
C PHE A 69 13.76 -1.18 -4.08
N GLY A 70 13.70 -0.13 -4.92
CA GLY A 70 14.87 0.60 -5.39
C GLY A 70 15.67 1.22 -4.25
N MET A 71 15.01 1.93 -3.33
CA MET A 71 15.68 2.53 -2.17
C MET A 71 16.28 1.48 -1.25
N MET A 72 15.60 0.36 -1.03
CA MET A 72 16.11 -0.72 -0.18
C MET A 72 17.36 -1.39 -0.78
N GLY A 73 17.38 -1.59 -2.11
CA GLY A 73 18.54 -2.12 -2.83
C GLY A 73 19.75 -1.18 -2.78
N VAL A 74 19.53 0.13 -2.99
CA VAL A 74 20.60 1.14 -2.90
C VAL A 74 21.17 1.22 -1.49
N GLY A 75 20.31 1.20 -0.46
CA GLY A 75 20.74 1.19 0.94
C GLY A 75 21.60 -0.03 1.28
N ALA A 76 21.20 -1.22 0.83
CA ALA A 76 21.97 -2.45 1.04
C ALA A 76 23.35 -2.39 0.37
N LEU A 77 23.44 -1.87 -0.86
CA LEU A 77 24.71 -1.68 -1.56
C LEU A 77 25.68 -0.78 -0.81
N ILE A 78 25.19 0.37 -0.31
CA ILE A 78 26.01 1.31 0.46
C ILE A 78 26.54 0.65 1.74
N CYS A 79 25.70 -0.11 2.46
CA CYS A 79 26.12 -0.84 3.65
C CYS A 79 27.21 -1.87 3.34
N ILE A 80 27.06 -2.64 2.27
CA ILE A 80 28.04 -3.65 1.85
C ILE A 80 29.39 -3.00 1.51
N VAL A 81 29.38 -1.90 0.75
CA VAL A 81 30.59 -1.16 0.38
C VAL A 81 31.30 -0.60 1.62
N THR A 82 30.55 0.00 2.54
CA THR A 82 31.10 0.64 3.74
C THR A 82 31.72 -0.40 4.70
N VAL A 83 31.04 -1.52 4.90
CA VAL A 83 31.55 -2.64 5.70
C VAL A 83 32.77 -3.27 5.03
N GLY A 84 32.71 -3.52 3.73
CA GLY A 84 33.84 -4.07 2.95
C GLY A 84 35.09 -3.19 3.06
N TYR A 85 34.94 -1.88 2.86
CA TYR A 85 36.02 -0.91 3.00
C TYR A 85 36.60 -0.89 4.43
N SER A 86 35.74 -0.88 5.45
CA SER A 86 36.17 -0.89 6.85
C SER A 86 36.92 -2.17 7.24
N CYS A 87 36.47 -3.32 6.73
CA CYS A 87 37.17 -4.60 6.93
C CYS A 87 38.53 -4.63 6.23
N TRP A 88 38.67 -4.00 5.06
CA TRP A 88 39.92 -3.93 4.33
C TRP A 88 40.96 -3.05 5.05
N VAL A 89 40.55 -1.89 5.56
CA VAL A 89 41.43 -1.00 6.34
C VAL A 89 41.93 -1.71 7.60
N LYS A 90 41.02 -2.32 8.39
CA LYS A 90 41.42 -3.08 9.58
C LYS A 90 42.37 -4.25 9.29
N LYS A 91 42.22 -4.90 8.13
CA LYS A 91 43.12 -5.98 7.70
C LYS A 91 44.52 -5.46 7.37
N GLN A 92 44.62 -4.26 6.80
CA GLN A 92 45.92 -3.60 6.55
C GLN A 92 46.60 -3.22 7.87
N ASP A 93 45.86 -2.64 8.82
CA ASP A 93 46.40 -2.28 10.15
C ASP A 93 46.91 -3.49 10.94
N LYS A 94 46.18 -4.62 10.91
CA LYS A 94 46.63 -5.87 11.53
C LYS A 94 47.88 -6.46 10.88
N LYS A 95 48.01 -6.35 9.56
CA LYS A 95 49.19 -6.86 8.83
C LYS A 95 50.44 -6.04 9.16
N VAL A 96 50.30 -4.72 9.24
CA VAL A 96 51.39 -3.79 9.60
C VAL A 96 51.83 -4.01 11.06
N SER A 97 50.89 -4.15 12.00
CA SER A 97 51.18 -4.39 13.42
C SER A 97 51.75 -5.78 13.73
N SER A 98 51.36 -6.81 12.96
CA SER A 98 51.97 -8.15 13.05
C SER A 98 53.41 -8.17 12.50
N PHE A 99 53.71 -7.35 11.50
CA PHE A 99 55.07 -7.23 10.96
C PHE A 99 55.98 -6.39 11.88
N SER A 100 55.41 -5.51 12.70
CA SER A 100 56.14 -4.65 13.63
C SER A 100 56.27 -5.21 15.06
N ASN A 101 55.81 -6.43 15.36
CA ASN A 101 55.93 -7.04 16.69
C ASN A 101 57.28 -7.76 16.83
N PRO A 102 58.30 -7.20 17.51
CA PRO A 102 59.64 -7.77 17.60
C PRO A 102 59.77 -8.86 18.68
N ASN A 103 58.68 -9.21 19.37
CA ASN A 103 58.70 -10.02 20.59
C ASN A 103 58.75 -11.54 20.37
N GLU A 104 59.05 -12.00 19.15
CA GLU A 104 59.48 -13.38 18.87
C GLU A 104 60.99 -13.42 18.58
N ARG A 105 61.77 -12.62 19.31
CA ARG A 105 63.23 -12.69 19.33
C ARG A 105 63.77 -12.63 20.75
N THR A 106 63.48 -13.63 21.56
CA THR A 106 64.30 -13.93 22.74
C THR A 106 64.28 -15.44 23.00
N PRO A 107 65.22 -15.99 23.78
CA PRO A 107 66.67 -15.78 23.74
C PRO A 107 67.40 -17.13 23.97
N LEU A 108 68.16 -17.69 23.03
CA LEU A 108 68.96 -18.90 23.33
C LEU A 108 70.21 -18.97 22.46
N LEU A 109 71.37 -18.69 23.05
CA LEU A 109 72.32 -19.72 23.50
C LEU A 109 73.74 -19.11 23.53
N ASN A 110 74.38 -19.22 24.71
CA ASN A 110 75.83 -19.18 25.00
C ASN A 110 76.69 -18.04 24.43
#